data_AF-U6DZS4-F1
#
_entry.id   AF-U6DZS4-F1
#
_cell.length_a   1.000
_cell.length_b   1.000
_cell.length_c   1.000
_cell.angle_alpha   90.00
_cell.angle_beta   90.00
_cell.angle_gamma   90.00
#
_symmetry.space_group_name_H-M   'P 1'
#
loop_
_entity.id
_entity.type
_entity.pdbx_description
1 polymer ?
#
loop_
_entity_poly.entity_id
_entity_poly.type
_entity_poly.pdbx_seq_one_letter_code
_entity_poly.pdbx_strand_id
1 'polypeptide(L)'
;QNIPGFWVTAFRNHPQLSPMIRGQDAEMLRYITNLEVKELRHPRTGCKFKFFFRRNPYFRNKLIVKEYEVRASGRVVSLST
;
A
#
# COMPACT_ATOMS: atom_id res chain seq x y z
N GLN A 1 -16.54 4.39 -6.29
CA GLN A 1 -15.54 5.34 -5.78
C GLN A 1 -15.74 6.66 -6.50
N ASN A 2 -16.01 7.73 -5.77
CA ASN A 2 -16.62 8.94 -6.33
C ASN A 2 -15.63 10.09 -6.57
N ILE A 3 -14.34 9.89 -6.27
CA ILE A 3 -13.28 10.90 -6.44
C ILE A 3 -12.13 10.28 -7.25
N PRO A 4 -12.08 10.53 -8.57
CA PRO A 4 -11.00 10.03 -9.42
C PRO A 4 -9.62 10.50 -8.93
N GLY A 5 -8.66 9.58 -8.86
CA GLY A 5 -7.28 9.90 -8.49
C GLY A 5 -7.05 10.28 -7.03
N PHE A 6 -8.03 10.08 -6.14
CA PHE A 6 -7.91 10.44 -4.72
C PHE A 6 -6.60 9.97 -4.08
N TRP A 7 -6.25 8.68 -4.22
CA TRP A 7 -5.08 8.11 -3.54
C TRP A 7 -3.74 8.65 -4.05
N VAL A 8 -3.56 8.77 -5.37
CA VAL A 8 -2.31 9.35 -5.92
C VAL A 8 -2.18 10.81 -5.50
N THR A 9 -3.28 11.56 -5.47
CA THR A 9 -3.29 12.95 -4.98
C THR A 9 -2.96 13.02 -3.50
N ALA A 10 -3.57 12.16 -2.67
CA ALA A 10 -3.29 12.10 -1.24
C ALA A 10 -1.80 11.80 -0.97
N PHE A 11 -1.22 10.81 -1.65
CA PHE A 11 0.18 10.47 -1.44
C PHE A 11 1.15 11.56 -1.91
N ARG A 12 0.87 12.24 -3.03
CA ARG A 12 1.72 13.34 -3.53
C ARG A 12 1.67 14.59 -2.66
N ASN A 13 0.59 14.79 -1.90
CA ASN A 13 0.46 15.89 -0.96
C ASN A 13 0.97 15.55 0.45
N HIS A 14 1.30 14.29 0.73
CA HIS A 14 1.84 13.90 2.03
C HIS A 14 3.36 14.21 2.11
N PRO A 15 3.84 15.04 3.06
CA PRO A 15 5.22 15.54 3.08
C PRO A 15 6.29 14.45 3.07
N GLN A 16 6.05 13.33 3.77
CA GLN A 16 7.03 12.23 3.85
C GLN A 16 6.96 11.27 2.65
N LEU A 17 5.82 11.17 1.97
CA LEU A 17 5.63 10.20 0.89
C LEU A 17 5.89 10.83 -0.49
N SER A 18 5.58 12.12 -0.65
CA SER A 18 5.79 12.86 -1.89
C SER A 18 7.21 12.72 -2.45
N PRO A 19 8.28 12.84 -1.65
CA PRO A 19 9.65 12.68 -2.16
C PRO A 19 9.95 11.27 -2.67
N MET A 20 9.22 10.25 -2.21
CA MET A 20 9.38 8.85 -2.61
C MET A 20 8.66 8.52 -3.92
N ILE A 21 7.73 9.38 -4.37
CA ILE A 21 6.86 9.11 -5.52
C ILE A 21 7.35 9.94 -6.71
N ARG A 22 8.13 9.32 -7.59
CA ARG A 22 8.74 9.98 -8.75
C ARG A 22 8.67 9.12 -10.01
N GLY A 23 8.76 9.76 -11.17
CA GLY A 23 8.84 9.07 -12.46
C GLY A 23 7.76 8.01 -12.66
N GLN A 24 8.18 6.77 -12.89
CA GLN A 24 7.30 5.64 -13.17
C GLN A 24 6.37 5.29 -11.99
N ASP A 25 6.79 5.50 -10.74
CA ASP A 25 5.96 5.21 -9.57
C ASP A 25 4.74 6.13 -9.52
N ALA A 26 4.91 7.40 -9.88
CA ALA A 26 3.81 8.36 -9.93
C ALA A 26 2.73 7.93 -10.94
N GLU A 27 3.14 7.46 -12.12
CA GLU A 27 2.22 6.97 -13.16
C GLU A 27 1.55 5.65 -12.76
N MET A 28 2.28 4.74 -12.14
CA MET A 28 1.73 3.48 -11.62
C MET A 28 0.69 3.70 -10.53
N LEU A 29 0.94 4.64 -9.60
CA LEU A 29 0.01 4.94 -8.50
C LEU A 29 -1.31 5.56 -8.99
N ARG A 30 -1.38 6.11 -10.21
CA ARG A 30 -2.66 6.54 -10.84
C ARG A 30 -3.62 5.38 -11.08
N TYR A 31 -3.15 4.14 -10.97
CA TYR A 31 -3.98 2.94 -11.09
C TYR A 31 -4.46 2.40 -9.74
N ILE A 32 -4.05 3.00 -8.60
CA ILE A 32 -4.63 2.67 -7.31
C ILE A 32 -6.09 3.07 -7.32
N THR A 33 -6.93 2.08 -7.06
CA THR A 33 -8.34 2.30 -6.76
C THR A 33 -8.50 2.45 -5.27
N ASN A 34 -7.94 1.57 -4.44
CA ASN A 34 -8.17 1.61 -2.99
C ASN A 34 -6.90 1.36 -2.18
N LEU A 35 -6.85 1.89 -0.96
CA LEU A 35 -5.91 1.51 0.08
C LEU A 35 -6.68 1.08 1.31
N GLU A 36 -6.41 -0.12 1.81
CA GLU A 36 -6.87 -0.57 3.13
C GLU A 36 -5.68 -0.82 4.03
N VAL A 37 -5.81 -0.40 5.28
CA VAL A 37 -4.85 -0.72 6.35
C VAL A 37 -5.61 -1.44 7.43
N LYS A 38 -5.15 -2.65 7.78
CA LYS A 38 -5.71 -3.44 8.87
C LYS A 38 -4.66 -3.62 9.95
N GLU A 39 -4.97 -3.21 11.17
CA GLU A 39 -4.22 -3.60 12.34
C GLU A 39 -4.49 -5.07 12.67
N LEU A 40 -3.41 -5.80 12.94
CA LEU A 40 -3.46 -7.16 13.47
C LEU A 40 -3.27 -7.05 14.97
N ARG A 41 -4.30 -7.45 15.72
CA ARG A 41 -4.29 -7.49 17.18
C ARG A 41 -4.56 -8.93 17.62
N HIS A 42 -3.77 -9.42 18.59
CA HIS A 42 -3.88 -10.70 19.32
C HIS A 42 -4.25 -11.97 18.51
N PRO A 43 -3.46 -13.07 18.57
CA PRO A 43 -2.18 -13.25 19.29
C PRO A 43 -1.00 -12.61 18.55
N ARG A 44 -1.23 -12.06 17.35
CA ARG A 44 -0.21 -11.38 16.53
C ARG A 44 -0.42 -9.88 16.57
N THR A 45 0.65 -9.14 16.84
CA THR A 45 0.69 -7.68 16.70
C THR A 45 1.28 -7.34 15.34
N GLY A 46 0.65 -6.45 14.59
CA GLY A 46 1.15 -6.11 13.26
C GLY A 46 0.23 -5.20 12.46
N CYS A 47 0.57 -5.00 11.20
CA CYS A 47 -0.25 -4.24 10.26
C CYS A 47 -0.17 -4.84 8.86
N LYS A 48 -1.29 -4.74 8.15
CA LYS A 48 -1.42 -5.21 6.77
C LYS A 48 -1.94 -4.09 5.90
N PHE A 49 -1.11 -3.68 4.96
CA PHE A 49 -1.45 -2.73 3.90
C PHE A 49 -1.89 -3.50 2.67
N LYS A 50 -3.01 -3.09 2.08
CA LYS A 50 -3.56 -3.63 0.84
C LYS A 50 -3.74 -2.50 -0.15
N PHE A 51 -2.99 -2.54 -1.23
CA PHE A 51 -3.07 -1.61 -2.34
C PHE A 51 -3.83 -2.28 -3.47
N PHE A 52 -5.02 -1.77 -3.78
CA PHE A 52 -5.87 -2.28 -4.84
C PHE A 52 -5.63 -1.50 -6.11
N PHE A 53 -5.42 -2.22 -7.20
CA PHE A 53 -5.13 -1.66 -8.51
C PHE A 53 -6.16 -2.09 -9.53
N ARG A 54 -6.53 -1.15 -10.40
CA ARG A 54 -7.15 -1.50 -11.69
C ARG A 54 -6.09 -2.06 -12.64
N ARG A 55 -6.54 -2.69 -13.73
CA ARG A 55 -5.65 -3.19 -14.79
C ARG A 55 -4.72 -2.07 -15.27
N ASN A 56 -3.44 -2.36 -15.36
CA ASN A 56 -2.39 -1.41 -15.68
C ASN A 56 -1.25 -2.11 -16.47
N PRO A 57 -0.35 -1.36 -17.12
CA PRO A 57 0.72 -1.94 -17.94
C PRO A 57 1.92 -2.46 -17.15
N TYR A 58 1.98 -2.25 -15.84
CA TYR A 58 3.16 -2.54 -15.02
C TYR A 58 3.13 -3.94 -14.41
N PHE A 59 1.97 -4.42 -13.97
CA PHE A 59 1.81 -5.74 -13.38
C PHE A 59 0.39 -6.28 -13.56
N ARG A 60 0.24 -7.61 -13.40
CA ARG A 60 -1.04 -8.30 -13.54
C ARG A 60 -1.86 -8.33 -12.25
N ASN A 61 -1.20 -8.21 -11.10
CA ASN A 61 -1.83 -8.27 -9.78
C ASN A 61 -2.85 -7.14 -9.61
N LYS A 62 -4.06 -7.48 -9.17
CA LYS A 62 -5.07 -6.47 -8.79
C LYS A 62 -4.92 -6.00 -7.34
N LEU A 63 -4.08 -6.68 -6.56
CA LEU A 63 -3.84 -6.43 -5.14
C LEU A 63 -2.35 -6.64 -4.86
N ILE A 64 -1.71 -5.63 -4.30
CA ILE A 64 -0.39 -5.72 -3.68
C ILE A 64 -0.58 -5.64 -2.18
N VAL A 65 0.06 -6.54 -1.45
CA VAL A 65 -0.03 -6.64 0.00
C VAL A 65 1.35 -6.42 0.59
N LYS A 66 1.41 -5.59 1.63
CA LYS A 66 2.55 -5.54 2.55
C LYS A 66 2.07 -5.83 3.95
N GLU A 67 2.56 -6.90 4.55
CA GLU A 67 2.19 -7.32 5.90
C GLU A 67 3.43 -7.31 6.79
N TYR A 68 3.28 -6.75 7.97
CA TYR A 68 4.27 -6.73 9.03
C TYR A 68 3.68 -7.43 10.26
N GLU A 69 4.43 -8.37 10.82
CA GLU A 69 4.05 -9.10 12.03
C GLU A 69 5.20 -9.03 13.03
N VAL A 70 4.88 -8.69 14.27
CA VAL A 70 5.78 -8.79 15.42
C VAL A 70 5.57 -10.15 16.08
N ARG A 71 6.58 -11.01 16.01
CA ARG A 71 6.55 -12.33 16.65
C ARG A 71 6.71 -12.22 18.16
N ALA A 72 6.32 -13.27 18.88
CA ALA A 72 6.50 -13.37 20.34
C ALA A 72 7.96 -13.14 20.79
N SER A 73 8.94 -13.46 19.94
CA SER A 73 10.37 -13.19 20.19
C SER A 73 10.76 -11.71 20.06
N GLY A 74 9.83 -10.80 19.78
CA GLY A 74 10.08 -9.40 19.44
C GLY A 74 10.54 -9.15 18.00
N ARG A 75 10.77 -10.21 17.20
CA ARG A 75 11.26 -10.06 15.82
C ARG A 75 10.13 -9.61 14.89
N VAL A 76 10.40 -8.56 14.10
CA VAL A 76 9.51 -8.14 13.01
C VAL A 76 9.78 -8.99 11.77
N VAL A 77 8.73 -9.61 11.23
CA VAL A 77 8.76 -10.27 9.93
C VAL A 77 7.89 -9.52 8.94
N SER A 78 8.30 -9.49 7.67
CA SER A 78 7.54 -8.83 6.61
C SER A 78 7.24 -9.79 5.48
N LEU A 79 6.02 -9.76 4.97
CA LEU A 79 5.59 -10.50 3.78
C LEU A 79 5.09 -9.51 2.73
N SER A 80 5.41 -9.80 1.47
CA SER A 80 4.99 -9.05 0.30
C SER A 80 4.51 -10.00 -0.79
N THR A 81 3.56 -9.54 -1.60
CA THR A 81 3.19 -10.13 -2.90
C THR A 81 3.43 -9.15 -4.01
#